data_AF-A0A1R1BSG2-F1
#
_entry.id   AF-A0A1R1BSG2-F1
#
_cell.length_a   1.000
_cell.length_b   1.000
_cell.length_c   1.000
_cell.angle_alpha   90.00
_cell.angle_beta   90.00
_cell.angle_gamma   90.00
#
_symmetry.space_group_name_H-M   'P 1'
#
loop_
_entity.id
_entity.type
_entity.pdbx_description
1 polymer ?
#
loop_
_entity_poly.entity_id
_entity_poly.type
_entity_poly.pdbx_seq_one_letter_code
_entity_poly.pdbx_strand_id
1 'polypeptide(L)'
;MHKRFVSNMHNMYFLFLTFITGLFYFCFYLVGLILGLSLCFTLIGVPILSYVMRTTQTFVQYERIQTKLYADITVEPYPEKPRIEGTLWAQAKDELLDHRNWSAISWLMLKFIIGLIALISAVFVYVAPALFILTPVLFQIVDIQLMGMPIDTFTKSLYTMAGGFVLAIVGAWLGNGLVRMVGGYTRHMINRLIR
;
A
#
# COMPACT_ATOMS: atom_id res chain seq x y z
N MET A 1 -4.76 27.01 -8.32
CA MET A 1 -4.65 26.36 -7.00
C MET A 1 -5.59 25.17 -6.81
N HIS A 2 -6.87 25.27 -7.17
CA HIS A 2 -7.89 24.23 -6.91
C HIS A 2 -7.54 22.81 -7.41
N LYS A 3 -7.03 22.66 -8.65
CA LYS A 3 -6.65 21.34 -9.21
C LYS A 3 -5.52 20.62 -8.44
N ARG A 4 -4.56 21.36 -7.85
CA ARG A 4 -3.45 20.77 -7.08
C ARG A 4 -3.92 20.24 -5.72
N PHE A 5 -4.88 20.92 -5.10
CA PHE A 5 -5.43 20.51 -3.81
C PHE A 5 -6.25 19.22 -3.92
N VAL A 6 -7.12 19.14 -4.94
CA VAL A 6 -7.92 17.93 -5.21
C VAL A 6 -7.02 16.72 -5.53
N SER A 7 -5.96 16.92 -6.30
CA SER A 7 -4.98 15.86 -6.60
C SER A 7 -4.27 15.36 -5.34
N ASN A 8 -3.87 16.24 -4.42
CA ASN A 8 -3.22 15.82 -3.17
C ASN A 8 -4.16 15.00 -2.27
N MET A 9 -5.45 15.37 -2.19
CA MET A 9 -6.43 14.59 -1.43
C MET A 9 -6.63 13.19 -2.03
N HIS A 10 -6.68 13.08 -3.35
CA HIS A 10 -6.81 11.81 -4.05
C HIS A 10 -5.58 10.91 -3.81
N ASN A 11 -4.38 11.50 -3.84
CA ASN A 11 -3.14 10.80 -3.54
C ASN A 11 -3.10 10.29 -2.10
N MET A 12 -3.50 11.11 -1.13
CA MET A 12 -3.52 10.70 0.28
C MET A 12 -4.49 9.53 0.51
N TYR A 13 -5.68 9.61 -0.09
CA TYR A 13 -6.65 8.53 -0.03
C TYR A 13 -6.13 7.24 -0.69
N PHE A 14 -5.48 7.35 -1.85
CA PHE A 14 -4.88 6.20 -2.53
C PHE A 14 -3.75 5.54 -1.70
N LEU A 15 -2.87 6.34 -1.09
CA LEU A 15 -1.79 5.82 -0.24
C LEU A 15 -2.35 5.10 0.99
N PHE A 16 -3.39 5.66 1.62
CA PHE A 16 -4.06 5.04 2.75
C PHE A 16 -4.77 3.73 2.36
N LEU A 17 -5.49 3.71 1.24
CA LEU A 17 -6.08 2.49 0.69
C LEU A 17 -5.02 1.43 0.35
N THR A 18 -3.87 1.84 -0.19
CA THR A 18 -2.75 0.94 -0.49
C THR A 18 -2.24 0.25 0.77
N PHE A 19 -2.16 0.98 1.89
CA PHE A 19 -1.80 0.40 3.18
C PHE A 19 -2.86 -0.56 3.70
N ILE A 20 -4.14 -0.16 3.72
CA ILE A 20 -5.23 -1.03 4.22
C ILE A 20 -5.30 -2.33 3.41
N THR A 21 -5.24 -2.23 2.09
CA THR A 21 -5.28 -3.40 1.19
C THR A 21 -4.05 -4.29 1.38
N GLY A 22 -2.85 -3.70 1.48
CA GLY A 22 -1.62 -4.44 1.79
C GLY A 22 -1.70 -5.18 3.14
N LEU A 23 -2.19 -4.52 4.19
CA LEU A 23 -2.39 -5.11 5.51
C LEU A 23 -3.41 -6.26 5.46
N PHE A 24 -4.53 -6.06 4.76
CA PHE A 24 -5.55 -7.09 4.58
C PHE A 24 -4.96 -8.34 3.91
N TYR A 25 -4.25 -8.20 2.79
CA TYR A 25 -3.63 -9.36 2.12
C TYR A 25 -2.60 -10.03 3.01
N PHE A 26 -1.73 -9.26 3.68
CA PHE A 26 -0.73 -9.82 4.57
C PHE A 26 -1.36 -10.66 5.68
N CYS A 27 -2.35 -10.11 6.40
CA CYS A 27 -3.04 -10.84 7.45
C CYS A 27 -3.80 -12.06 6.90
N PHE A 28 -4.52 -11.91 5.79
CA PHE A 28 -5.28 -12.99 5.17
C PHE A 28 -4.38 -14.16 4.76
N TYR A 29 -3.26 -13.89 4.07
CA TYR A 29 -2.34 -14.94 3.65
C TYR A 29 -1.55 -15.53 4.80
N LEU A 30 -1.08 -14.71 5.75
CA LEU A 30 -0.36 -15.20 6.91
C LEU A 30 -1.23 -16.18 7.71
N VAL A 31 -2.46 -15.76 8.03
CA VAL A 31 -3.41 -16.60 8.79
C VAL A 31 -3.84 -17.81 7.95
N GLY A 32 -4.20 -17.62 6.68
CA GLY A 32 -4.68 -18.70 5.82
C GLY A 32 -3.62 -19.78 5.57
N LEU A 33 -2.36 -19.39 5.35
CA LEU A 33 -1.26 -20.33 5.16
C LEU A 33 -0.88 -21.04 6.46
N ILE A 34 -0.77 -20.32 7.57
CA ILE A 34 -0.45 -20.93 8.87
C ILE A 34 -1.56 -21.91 9.27
N LEU A 35 -2.82 -21.49 9.21
CA LEU A 35 -3.96 -22.36 9.55
C LEU A 35 -4.04 -23.56 8.61
N GLY A 36 -3.95 -23.36 7.29
CA GLY A 36 -4.03 -24.48 6.35
C GLY A 36 -2.85 -25.45 6.49
N LEU A 37 -1.64 -24.95 6.78
CA LEU A 37 -0.48 -25.80 7.05
C LEU A 37 -0.64 -26.56 8.37
N SER A 38 -1.08 -25.89 9.44
CA SER A 38 -1.36 -26.52 10.73
C SER A 38 -2.49 -27.56 10.63
N LEU A 39 -3.52 -27.34 9.82
CA LEU A 39 -4.61 -28.30 9.61
C LEU A 39 -4.27 -29.36 8.56
N CYS A 40 -3.10 -29.33 7.93
CA CYS A 40 -2.73 -30.30 6.90
C CYS A 40 -2.68 -31.73 7.47
N PHE A 41 -2.32 -31.89 8.77
CA PHE A 41 -2.36 -33.19 9.43
C PHE A 41 -3.78 -33.79 9.51
N THR A 42 -4.81 -32.93 9.53
CA THR A 42 -6.22 -33.36 9.62
C THR A 42 -6.86 -33.69 8.26
N LEU A 43 -6.10 -33.66 7.16
CA LEU A 43 -6.58 -33.69 5.77
C LEU A 43 -7.46 -32.50 5.35
N ILE A 44 -8.05 -31.76 6.30
CA ILE A 44 -8.86 -30.56 6.06
C ILE A 44 -7.99 -29.35 5.64
N GLY A 45 -6.70 -29.35 6.01
CA GLY A 45 -5.79 -28.25 5.65
C GLY A 45 -5.57 -28.08 4.15
N VAL A 46 -5.61 -29.17 3.37
CA VAL A 46 -5.39 -29.11 1.91
C VAL A 46 -6.51 -28.34 1.20
N PRO A 47 -7.81 -28.60 1.46
CA PRO A 47 -8.91 -27.76 0.97
C PRO A 47 -8.76 -26.29 1.34
N ILE A 48 -8.34 -25.98 2.58
CA ILE A 48 -8.15 -24.59 3.04
C ILE A 48 -7.05 -23.91 2.23
N LEU A 49 -5.90 -24.58 2.07
CA LEU A 49 -4.77 -24.03 1.31
C LEU A 49 -5.15 -23.80 -0.16
N SER A 50 -5.87 -24.74 -0.79
CA SER A 50 -6.39 -24.57 -2.16
C SER A 50 -7.34 -23.37 -2.26
N TYR A 51 -8.24 -23.19 -1.29
CA TYR A 51 -9.10 -22.01 -1.26
C TYR A 51 -8.31 -20.70 -1.17
N VAL A 52 -7.29 -20.64 -0.29
CA VAL A 52 -6.40 -19.48 -0.17
C VAL A 52 -5.67 -19.22 -1.50
N MET A 53 -5.16 -20.26 -2.17
CA MET A 53 -4.49 -20.12 -3.47
C MET A 53 -5.42 -19.52 -4.53
N ARG A 54 -6.69 -19.96 -4.60
CA ARG A 54 -7.69 -19.45 -5.54
C ARG A 54 -7.97 -17.96 -5.38
N THR A 55 -8.03 -17.47 -4.14
CA THR A 55 -8.30 -16.04 -3.89
C THR A 55 -7.23 -15.11 -4.46
N THR A 56 -6.02 -15.63 -4.70
CA THR A 56 -4.89 -14.88 -5.26
C THR A 56 -5.19 -14.28 -6.63
N GLN A 57 -5.87 -15.02 -7.50
CA GLN A 57 -6.23 -14.49 -8.82
C GLN A 57 -7.19 -13.31 -8.70
N THR A 58 -8.18 -13.44 -7.82
CA THR A 58 -9.15 -12.38 -7.53
C THR A 58 -8.46 -11.14 -6.97
N PHE A 59 -7.55 -11.29 -6.02
CA PHE A 59 -6.83 -10.15 -5.44
C PHE A 59 -5.90 -9.46 -6.44
N VAL A 60 -5.20 -10.19 -7.30
CA VAL A 60 -4.41 -9.59 -8.39
C VAL A 60 -5.29 -8.78 -9.34
N GLN A 61 -6.52 -9.22 -9.63
CA GLN A 61 -7.47 -8.44 -10.43
C GLN A 61 -7.97 -7.19 -9.70
N TYR A 62 -8.27 -7.28 -8.40
CA TYR A 62 -8.65 -6.11 -7.59
C TYR A 62 -7.54 -5.05 -7.59
N GLU A 63 -6.28 -5.47 -7.44
CA GLU A 63 -5.11 -4.61 -7.53
C GLU A 63 -5.02 -3.88 -8.87
N ARG A 64 -5.28 -4.59 -9.97
CA ARG A 64 -5.32 -4.00 -11.31
C ARG A 64 -6.40 -2.91 -11.42
N ILE A 65 -7.60 -3.17 -10.89
CA ILE A 65 -8.71 -2.21 -10.94
C ILE A 65 -8.37 -0.97 -10.12
N GLN A 66 -7.81 -1.13 -8.91
CA GLN A 66 -7.38 0.00 -8.09
C GLN A 66 -6.29 0.82 -8.79
N THR A 67 -5.25 0.18 -9.32
CA THR A 67 -4.17 0.90 -10.01
C THR A 67 -4.67 1.61 -11.27
N LYS A 68 -5.60 1.01 -12.01
CA LYS A 68 -6.23 1.69 -13.16
C LYS A 68 -7.07 2.90 -12.73
N LEU A 69 -7.87 2.76 -11.67
CA LEU A 69 -8.78 3.81 -11.22
C LEU A 69 -8.04 5.01 -10.59
N TYR A 70 -6.99 4.73 -9.81
CA TYR A 70 -6.33 5.75 -8.99
C TYR A 70 -4.97 6.22 -9.52
N ALA A 71 -4.25 5.37 -10.27
CA ALA A 71 -2.96 5.73 -10.85
C ALA A 71 -3.00 5.94 -12.38
N ASP A 72 -4.15 5.68 -13.02
CA ASP A 72 -4.36 5.74 -14.48
C ASP A 72 -3.34 4.92 -15.29
N ILE A 73 -2.77 3.88 -14.67
CA ILE A 73 -1.84 2.96 -15.33
C ILE A 73 -2.63 1.76 -15.81
N THR A 74 -2.69 1.60 -17.13
CA THR A 74 -3.28 0.40 -17.75
C THR A 74 -2.30 -0.76 -17.61
N VAL A 75 -2.71 -1.79 -16.88
CA VAL A 75 -1.96 -3.06 -16.74
C VAL A 75 -2.65 -4.15 -17.56
N GLU A 76 -1.87 -5.07 -18.14
CA GLU A 76 -2.39 -6.19 -18.94
C GLU A 76 -3.31 -7.11 -18.12
N PRO A 77 -4.31 -7.75 -18.76
CA PRO A 77 -5.16 -8.72 -18.09
C PRO A 77 -4.34 -9.89 -17.57
N TYR A 78 -4.51 -10.25 -16.30
CA TYR A 78 -3.97 -11.48 -15.78
C TYR A 78 -4.76 -12.66 -16.36
N PRO A 79 -4.12 -13.63 -17.04
CA PRO A 79 -4.84 -14.72 -17.69
C PRO A 79 -5.53 -15.59 -16.65
N GLU A 80 -6.86 -15.68 -16.73
CA GLU A 80 -7.64 -16.61 -15.94
C GLU A 80 -7.18 -18.04 -16.23
N LYS A 81 -6.91 -18.80 -15.17
CA LYS A 81 -6.64 -20.22 -15.38
C LYS A 81 -7.95 -20.91 -15.79
N PRO A 82 -7.95 -21.74 -16.84
CA PRO A 82 -9.09 -22.60 -17.12
C PRO A 82 -9.37 -23.48 -15.89
N ARG A 83 -10.65 -23.61 -15.52
CA ARG A 83 -11.05 -24.54 -14.46
C ARG A 83 -10.67 -25.96 -14.90
N ILE A 84 -9.74 -26.58 -14.18
CA ILE A 84 -9.35 -27.96 -14.44
C ILE A 84 -10.51 -28.86 -14.03
N GLU A 85 -11.09 -29.60 -14.97
CA GLU A 85 -12.08 -30.63 -14.68
C GLU A 85 -11.39 -31.82 -13.99
N GLY A 86 -11.80 -32.17 -12.77
CA GLY A 86 -11.18 -33.24 -11.99
C GLY A 86 -11.61 -33.27 -10.52
N THR A 87 -11.13 -34.27 -9.77
CA THR A 87 -11.36 -34.42 -8.33
C THR A 87 -10.76 -33.24 -7.55
N LEU A 88 -11.43 -32.79 -6.49
CA LEU A 88 -10.97 -31.67 -5.64
C LEU A 88 -9.51 -31.82 -5.18
N TRP A 89 -9.07 -33.05 -4.94
CA TRP A 89 -7.70 -33.38 -4.55
C TRP A 89 -6.67 -33.15 -5.68
N ALA A 90 -7.02 -33.49 -6.92
CA ALA A 90 -6.15 -33.27 -8.07
C ALA A 90 -5.99 -31.78 -8.38
N GLN A 91 -7.08 -31.01 -8.27
CA GLN A 91 -7.05 -29.55 -8.38
C GLN A 91 -6.21 -28.90 -7.28
N ALA A 92 -6.40 -29.31 -6.02
CA ALA A 92 -5.63 -28.79 -4.89
C ALA A 92 -4.13 -29.06 -5.05
N LYS A 93 -3.76 -30.26 -5.50
CA LYS A 93 -2.36 -30.61 -5.75
C LYS A 93 -1.74 -29.75 -6.87
N ASP A 94 -2.46 -29.52 -7.96
CA ASP A 94 -1.99 -28.69 -9.07
C ASP A 94 -1.83 -27.21 -8.64
N GLU A 95 -2.80 -26.66 -7.91
CA GLU A 95 -2.75 -25.29 -7.40
C GLU A 95 -1.61 -25.07 -6.40
N LEU A 96 -1.28 -26.09 -5.60
CA LEU A 96 -0.18 -26.06 -4.63
C LEU A 96 1.19 -26.24 -5.26
N LEU A 97 1.28 -26.98 -6.36
CA LEU A 97 2.54 -27.18 -7.10
C LEU A 97 2.83 -26.02 -8.05
N ASP A 98 1.84 -25.18 -8.35
CA ASP A 98 2.04 -24.03 -9.22
C ASP A 98 2.89 -22.93 -8.56
N HIS A 99 4.11 -22.75 -9.07
CA HIS A 99 5.04 -21.70 -8.66
C HIS A 99 4.45 -20.29 -8.84
N ARG A 100 3.55 -20.10 -9.81
CA ARG A 100 2.93 -18.80 -10.11
C ARG A 100 2.03 -18.32 -8.97
N ASN A 101 1.31 -19.23 -8.32
CA ASN A 101 0.46 -18.91 -7.17
C ASN A 101 1.31 -18.44 -5.97
N TRP A 102 2.38 -19.16 -5.63
CA TRP A 102 3.30 -18.78 -4.56
C TRP A 102 3.99 -17.43 -4.83
N SER A 103 4.38 -17.21 -6.09
CA SER A 103 4.92 -15.92 -6.51
C SER A 103 3.88 -14.81 -6.30
N ALA A 104 2.63 -14.99 -6.74
CA ALA A 104 1.59 -13.99 -6.58
C ALA A 104 1.26 -13.70 -5.10
N ILE A 105 1.22 -14.72 -4.24
CA ILE A 105 1.06 -14.53 -2.79
C ILE A 105 2.22 -13.71 -2.22
N SER A 106 3.46 -14.05 -2.55
CA SER A 106 4.62 -13.33 -2.02
C SER A 106 4.64 -11.85 -2.47
N TRP A 107 4.26 -11.57 -3.72
CA TRP A 107 4.04 -10.20 -4.17
C TRP A 107 2.93 -9.52 -3.35
N LEU A 108 1.75 -10.11 -3.22
CA LEU A 108 0.65 -9.51 -2.45
C LEU A 108 1.03 -9.25 -0.98
N MET A 109 1.83 -10.12 -0.36
CA MET A 109 2.36 -9.90 0.99
C MET A 109 3.37 -8.75 1.04
N LEU A 110 4.24 -8.63 0.03
CA LEU A 110 5.24 -7.55 -0.06
C LEU A 110 4.57 -6.16 -0.18
N LYS A 111 3.35 -6.10 -0.71
CA LYS A 111 2.55 -4.87 -0.78
C LYS A 111 2.35 -4.24 0.61
N PHE A 112 2.30 -5.01 1.69
CA PHE A 112 2.20 -4.47 3.04
C PHE A 112 3.39 -3.56 3.39
N ILE A 113 4.61 -3.99 3.08
CA ILE A 113 5.82 -3.20 3.35
C ILE A 113 5.79 -1.90 2.53
N ILE A 114 5.37 -1.98 1.27
CA ILE A 114 5.23 -0.81 0.39
C ILE A 114 4.15 0.15 0.91
N GLY A 115 3.00 -0.39 1.32
CA GLY A 115 1.92 0.38 1.93
C GLY A 115 2.35 1.06 3.23
N LEU A 116 3.16 0.38 4.04
CA LEU A 116 3.69 0.92 5.29
C LEU A 116 4.66 2.08 5.02
N ILE A 117 5.59 1.92 4.07
CA ILE A 117 6.51 3.00 3.64
C ILE A 117 5.70 4.17 3.07
N ALA A 118 4.69 3.91 2.26
CA ALA A 118 3.79 4.90 1.69
C ALA A 118 2.99 5.66 2.77
N LEU A 119 2.53 4.96 3.82
CA LEU A 119 1.83 5.58 4.94
C LEU A 119 2.75 6.46 5.78
N ILE A 120 3.93 5.95 6.16
CA ILE A 120 4.92 6.72 6.93
C ILE A 120 5.29 7.99 6.16
N SER A 121 5.66 7.84 4.89
CA SER A 121 6.00 8.99 4.05
C SER A 121 4.84 9.96 3.88
N ALA A 122 3.60 9.49 3.71
CA ALA A 122 2.42 10.36 3.70
C ALA A 122 2.26 11.13 5.02
N VAL A 123 2.40 10.48 6.17
CA VAL A 123 2.32 11.15 7.47
C VAL A 123 3.39 12.24 7.59
N PHE A 124 4.64 11.95 7.24
CA PHE A 124 5.70 12.97 7.23
C PHE A 124 5.42 14.11 6.26
N VAL A 125 4.93 13.80 5.06
CA VAL A 125 4.64 14.77 3.99
C VAL A 125 3.46 15.68 4.31
N TYR A 126 2.43 15.19 5.01
CA TYR A 126 1.20 15.95 5.26
C TYR A 126 1.13 16.51 6.69
N VAL A 127 1.52 15.74 7.71
CA VAL A 127 1.41 16.14 9.12
C VAL A 127 2.53 17.10 9.50
N ALA A 128 3.77 16.86 9.06
CA ALA A 128 4.88 17.73 9.44
C ALA A 128 4.68 19.18 8.94
N PRO A 129 4.46 19.46 7.64
CA PRO A 129 4.22 20.84 7.20
C PRO A 129 2.97 21.47 7.81
N ALA A 130 1.92 20.70 8.12
CA ALA A 130 0.75 21.23 8.82
C ALA A 130 1.12 21.77 10.21
N LEU A 131 1.89 20.99 10.99
CA LEU A 131 2.40 21.43 12.30
C LEU A 131 3.29 22.67 12.17
N PHE A 132 4.18 22.70 11.18
CA PHE A 132 5.06 23.85 10.93
C PHE A 132 4.29 25.13 10.53
N ILE A 133 3.20 25.01 9.76
CA ILE A 133 2.34 26.14 9.40
C ILE A 133 1.51 26.62 10.60
N LEU A 134 1.11 25.71 11.49
CA LEU A 134 0.36 26.00 12.72
C LEU A 134 1.23 26.50 13.89
N THR A 135 2.57 26.43 13.77
CA THR A 135 3.53 26.94 14.77
C THR A 135 3.20 28.32 15.36
N PRO A 136 2.88 29.38 14.57
CA PRO A 136 2.59 30.71 15.12
C PRO A 136 1.31 30.77 15.98
N VAL A 137 0.44 29.77 15.90
CA VAL A 137 -0.75 29.65 16.77
C VAL A 137 -0.43 28.74 17.96
N LEU A 138 0.35 27.67 17.74
CA LEU A 138 0.68 26.67 18.75
C LEU A 138 1.74 27.13 19.75
N PHE A 139 2.63 28.07 19.40
CA PHE A 139 3.67 28.57 20.31
C PHE A 139 3.09 29.27 21.56
N GLN A 140 1.83 29.70 21.51
CA GLN A 140 1.14 30.32 22.64
C GLN A 140 0.59 29.29 23.66
N ILE A 141 0.51 28.01 23.27
CA ILE A 141 -0.16 26.94 24.02
C ILE A 141 0.84 25.85 24.44
N VAL A 142 1.88 25.62 23.62
CA VAL A 142 2.86 24.55 23.82
C VAL A 142 4.28 25.12 23.62
N ASP A 143 5.18 24.85 24.56
CA ASP A 143 6.62 25.12 24.40
C ASP A 143 7.20 24.17 23.34
N ILE A 144 7.15 24.59 22.08
CA ILE A 144 7.73 23.84 20.96
C ILE A 144 9.21 24.17 20.88
N GLN A 145 10.06 23.22 21.26
CA GLN A 145 11.50 23.30 21.08
C GLN A 145 11.88 22.76 19.69
N LEU A 146 12.51 23.59 18.87
CA LEU A 146 13.01 23.18 17.56
C LEU A 146 14.55 23.15 17.60
N MET A 147 15.15 21.97 17.39
CA MET A 147 16.60 21.78 17.48
C MET A 147 17.22 22.30 18.81
N GLY A 148 16.50 22.18 19.93
CA GLY A 148 16.98 22.64 21.24
C GLY A 148 16.93 24.15 21.46
N MET A 149 16.39 24.93 20.51
CA MET A 149 16.07 26.34 20.71
C MET A 149 14.57 26.53 20.93
N PRO A 150 14.17 27.23 22.00
CA PRO A 150 12.76 27.52 22.23
C PRO A 150 12.30 28.64 21.25
N ILE A 151 11.10 28.46 20.70
CA ILE A 151 10.50 29.35 19.69
C ILE A 151 9.71 30.45 20.42
N ASP A 152 10.44 31.41 20.99
CA ASP A 152 9.85 32.40 21.91
C ASP A 152 9.53 33.73 21.21
N THR A 153 9.79 33.81 19.91
CA THR A 153 9.77 35.07 19.16
C THR A 153 8.93 34.95 17.91
N PHE A 154 8.05 35.93 17.70
CA PHE A 154 7.20 36.05 16.51
C PHE A 154 8.00 35.89 15.21
N THR A 155 9.17 36.53 15.12
CA THR A 155 10.09 36.42 13.98
C THR A 155 10.56 34.98 13.74
N LYS A 156 10.90 34.22 14.79
CA LYS A 156 11.31 32.81 14.67
C LYS A 156 10.17 31.96 14.12
N SER A 157 8.94 32.16 14.61
CA SER A 157 7.74 31.45 14.15
C SER A 157 7.41 31.70 12.67
N LEU A 158 7.68 32.92 12.17
CA LEU A 158 7.46 33.29 10.77
C LEU A 158 8.41 32.53 9.83
N TYR A 159 9.69 32.36 10.22
CA TYR A 159 10.64 31.51 9.48
C TYR A 159 10.23 30.03 9.51
N THR A 160 9.69 29.54 10.64
CA THR A 160 9.20 28.16 10.77
C THR A 160 7.99 27.92 9.86
N MET A 161 7.06 28.88 9.80
CA MET A 161 5.91 28.86 8.90
C MET A 161 6.34 28.87 7.42
N ALA A 162 7.31 29.71 7.05
CA ALA A 162 7.87 29.72 5.69
C ALA A 162 8.52 28.37 5.34
N GLY A 163 9.26 27.76 6.27
CA GLY A 163 9.79 26.40 6.13
C GLY A 163 8.70 25.34 5.94
N GLY A 164 7.57 25.46 6.65
CA GLY A 164 6.39 24.61 6.48
C GLY A 164 5.79 24.66 5.07
N PHE A 165 5.72 25.84 4.45
CA PHE A 165 5.28 25.97 3.06
C PHE A 165 6.24 25.32 2.07
N VAL A 166 7.55 25.46 2.27
CA VAL A 166 8.56 24.77 1.44
C VAL A 166 8.41 23.25 1.57
N LEU A 167 8.26 22.75 2.81
CA LEU A 167 8.00 21.34 3.08
C LEU A 167 6.71 20.84 2.43
N ALA A 168 5.64 21.65 2.41
CA ALA A 168 4.39 21.29 1.75
C ALA A 168 4.55 21.14 0.22
N ILE A 169 5.36 22.00 -0.41
CA ILE A 169 5.65 21.92 -1.86
C ILE A 169 6.48 20.66 -2.16
N VAL A 170 7.54 20.41 -1.39
CA VAL A 170 8.37 19.20 -1.52
C VAL A 170 7.54 17.95 -1.26
N GLY A 171 6.66 18.01 -0.27
CA GLY A 171 5.76 16.93 0.10
C GLY A 171 4.79 16.55 -1.02
N ALA A 172 4.19 17.53 -1.69
CA ALA A 172 3.33 17.27 -2.86
C ALA A 172 4.10 16.59 -4.00
N TRP A 173 5.39 16.92 -4.19
CA TRP A 173 6.24 16.26 -5.17
C TRP A 173 6.54 14.80 -4.78
N LEU A 174 6.87 14.56 -3.50
CA LEU A 174 7.09 13.21 -2.96
C LEU A 174 5.83 12.33 -3.04
N GLY A 175 4.66 12.88 -2.72
CA GLY A 175 3.39 12.16 -2.82
C GLY A 175 3.11 11.64 -4.23
N ASN A 176 3.36 12.47 -5.25
CA ASN A 176 3.24 12.05 -6.65
C ASN A 176 4.27 10.96 -7.03
N GLY A 177 5.49 11.06 -6.50
CA GLY A 177 6.51 10.02 -6.65
C GLY A 177 6.06 8.67 -6.10
N LEU A 178 5.49 8.66 -4.89
CA LEU A 178 5.00 7.46 -4.23
C LEU A 178 3.86 6.79 -5.00
N VAL A 179 2.89 7.57 -5.50
CA VAL A 179 1.80 7.04 -6.34
C VAL A 179 2.37 6.33 -7.58
N ARG A 180 3.38 6.93 -8.23
CA ARG A 180 4.06 6.31 -9.38
C ARG A 180 4.82 5.05 -8.99
N MET A 181 5.48 5.02 -7.83
CA MET A 181 6.18 3.82 -7.35
C MET A 181 5.21 2.67 -7.06
N VAL A 182 4.09 2.94 -6.39
CA VAL A 182 3.05 1.94 -6.11
C VAL A 182 2.44 1.42 -7.42
N GLY A 183 2.09 2.32 -8.34
CA GLY A 183 1.55 1.91 -9.64
C GLY A 183 2.56 1.13 -10.50
N GLY A 184 3.83 1.53 -10.47
CA GLY A 184 4.92 0.81 -11.13
C GLY A 184 5.17 -0.58 -10.54
N TYR A 185 5.03 -0.73 -9.22
CA TYR A 185 5.10 -2.00 -8.52
C TYR A 185 3.99 -2.97 -8.98
N THR A 186 2.73 -2.53 -9.03
CA THR A 186 1.62 -3.36 -9.52
C THR A 186 1.86 -3.82 -10.96
N ARG A 187 2.39 -2.94 -11.81
CA ARG A 187 2.76 -3.29 -13.19
C ARG A 187 3.88 -4.33 -13.24
N HIS A 188 4.92 -4.18 -12.42
CA HIS A 188 6.02 -5.13 -12.38
C HIS A 188 5.58 -6.51 -11.86
N MET A 189 4.73 -6.53 -10.82
CA MET A 189 4.11 -7.74 -10.30
C MET A 189 3.37 -8.48 -11.42
N ILE A 190 2.45 -7.83 -12.11
CA ILE A 190 1.63 -8.49 -13.15
C ILE A 190 2.50 -9.00 -14.31
N ASN A 191 3.48 -8.20 -14.78
CA ASN A 191 4.39 -8.64 -15.83
C ASN A 191 5.23 -9.88 -15.42
N ARG A 192 5.64 -9.96 -14.16
CA ARG A 192 6.37 -11.13 -13.63
C ARG A 192 5.49 -12.35 -13.44
N LEU A 193 4.18 -12.17 -13.26
CA LEU A 193 3.22 -13.25 -13.12
C LEU A 193 2.67 -13.76 -14.46
N ILE A 194 2.79 -12.99 -15.55
CA ILE A 194 2.40 -13.40 -16.91
C ILE A 194 3.52 -14.19 -17.60
N ARG A 195 4.78 -13.93 -17.25
CA ARG A 195 5.97 -14.57 -17.82
C ARG A 195 6.27 -15.92 -17.17
#